data_AF-A0A6I2RL84-F1
#
_entry.id   AF-A0A6I2RL84-F1
#
_cell.length_a   1.000
_cell.length_b   1.000
_cell.length_c   1.000
_cell.angle_alpha   90.00
_cell.angle_beta   90.00
_cell.angle_gamma   90.00
#
_symmetry.space_group_name_H-M   'P 1'
#
loop_
_entity.id
_entity.type
_entity.pdbx_description
1 polymer ?
#
loop_
_entity_poly.entity_id
_entity_poly.type
_entity_poly.pdbx_seq_one_letter_code
_entity_poly.pdbx_strand_id
1 'polypeptide(L)'
;MPTKDELETKLYEKMSQENEAFLAEMKTQSPDEIISHAYEIACRDNLLMLFEDETSLSEQQLAVLNEFERPLSQLYTDWLSRDTDEMDAFRDSIACCADDILRKRVEEKYRDPAQPIYPNTRSEAMVRGEVFEWMASRDRTLTCAGTFEKDATNAYNDGKLPAFLKEWTAAYGKDRCMFVLACTMAQRTGDERFYPPARQAAGRFAALQKQMGGHTDVYAVDNHSCVINAAMEQLAKPERSVERKAVKKDAPER
;
A
#
# COMPACT_ATOMS: atom_id res chain seq x y z
N MET A 1 5.50 -22.77 52.05
CA MET A 1 5.52 -22.98 50.58
C MET A 1 6.51 -21.98 50.02
N PRO A 2 7.33 -22.36 49.04
CA PRO A 2 8.25 -21.41 48.41
C PRO A 2 7.46 -20.25 47.79
N THR A 3 8.04 -19.05 47.81
CA THR A 3 7.43 -17.87 47.16
C THR A 3 7.55 -17.98 45.64
N LYS A 4 6.75 -17.19 44.90
CA LYS A 4 6.89 -17.06 43.44
C LYS A 4 8.35 -16.77 43.04
N ASP A 5 8.97 -15.74 43.61
CA ASP A 5 10.37 -15.36 43.32
C ASP A 5 11.37 -16.49 43.59
N GLU A 6 11.18 -17.26 44.67
CA GLU A 6 12.02 -18.43 44.97
C GLU A 6 11.86 -19.53 43.91
N LEU A 7 10.65 -19.74 43.39
CA LEU A 7 10.38 -20.72 42.33
C LEU A 7 10.94 -20.27 40.97
N GLU A 8 10.84 -18.99 40.64
CA GLU A 8 11.41 -18.40 39.42
C GLU A 8 12.93 -18.48 39.44
N THR A 9 13.55 -18.03 40.53
CA THR A 9 15.01 -18.06 40.72
C THR A 9 15.55 -19.49 40.57
N LYS A 10 14.91 -20.45 41.25
CA LYS A 10 15.30 -21.87 41.18
C LYS A 10 15.17 -22.44 39.77
N LEU A 11 14.10 -22.09 39.07
CA LEU A 11 13.88 -22.56 37.69
C LEU A 11 14.94 -21.99 36.75
N TYR A 12 15.19 -20.68 36.84
CA TYR A 12 16.21 -20.00 36.05
C TYR A 12 17.61 -20.61 36.28
N GLU A 13 18.02 -20.80 37.54
CA GLU A 13 19.32 -21.42 37.85
C GLU A 13 19.46 -22.83 37.27
N LYS A 14 18.39 -23.65 37.36
CA LYS A 14 18.38 -25.00 36.76
C LYS A 14 18.51 -24.94 35.23
N MET A 15 17.72 -24.07 34.58
CA MET A 15 17.76 -23.91 33.12
C MET A 15 19.12 -23.37 32.64
N SER A 16 19.71 -22.44 33.40
CA SER A 16 21.03 -21.86 33.13
C SER A 16 22.13 -22.92 33.19
N GLN A 17 22.20 -23.70 34.27
CA GLN A 17 23.16 -24.81 34.41
C GLN A 17 22.98 -25.88 33.34
N GLU A 18 21.73 -26.21 33.00
CA GLU A 18 21.41 -27.13 31.92
C GLU A 18 21.92 -26.61 30.57
N ASN A 19 21.73 -25.31 30.29
CA ASN A 19 22.19 -24.70 29.04
C ASN A 19 23.72 -24.63 28.96
N GLU A 20 24.39 -24.29 30.06
CA GLU A 20 25.85 -24.29 30.13
C GLU A 20 26.45 -25.67 29.84
N ALA A 21 25.87 -26.73 30.41
CA ALA A 21 26.28 -28.11 30.16
C ALA A 21 26.07 -28.52 28.70
N PHE A 22 24.90 -28.19 28.13
CA PHE A 22 24.59 -28.42 26.72
C PHE A 22 25.59 -27.71 25.79
N LEU A 23 25.86 -26.42 26.02
CA LEU A 23 26.82 -25.65 25.22
C LEU A 23 28.26 -26.16 25.37
N ALA A 24 28.65 -26.63 26.56
CA ALA A 24 29.95 -27.26 26.77
C ALA A 24 30.10 -28.56 25.96
N GLU A 25 29.04 -29.38 25.89
CA GLU A 25 28.99 -30.56 25.03
C GLU A 25 29.08 -30.18 23.54
N MET A 26 28.27 -29.21 23.09
CA MET A 26 28.27 -28.75 21.70
C MET A 26 29.64 -28.25 21.24
N LYS A 27 30.41 -27.59 22.11
CA LYS A 27 31.78 -27.14 21.81
C LYS A 27 32.78 -28.27 21.53
N THR A 28 32.45 -29.51 21.90
CA THR A 28 33.28 -30.70 21.61
C THR A 28 32.86 -31.43 20.33
N GLN A 29 31.70 -31.07 19.77
CA GLN A 29 31.15 -31.71 18.57
C GLN A 29 31.79 -31.19 17.28
N SER A 30 31.54 -31.88 16.17
CA SER A 30 31.97 -31.43 14.85
C SER A 30 31.20 -30.17 14.41
N PRO A 31 31.74 -29.37 13.46
CA PRO A 31 30.99 -28.24 12.90
C PRO A 31 29.62 -28.63 12.32
N ASP A 32 29.50 -29.79 11.68
CA ASP A 32 28.23 -30.25 11.10
C ASP A 32 27.18 -30.53 12.17
N GLU A 33 27.60 -31.07 13.33
CA GLU A 33 26.69 -31.29 14.48
C GLU A 33 26.33 -29.99 15.19
N ILE A 34 27.25 -29.03 15.28
CA ILE A 34 26.90 -27.70 15.81
C ILE A 34 25.88 -27.01 14.91
N ILE A 35 26.01 -27.17 13.58
CA ILE A 35 25.05 -26.63 12.60
C ILE A 35 23.69 -27.32 12.73
N SER A 36 23.67 -28.65 12.92
CA SER A 36 22.42 -29.42 13.07
C SER A 36 21.63 -28.99 14.32
N HIS A 37 22.32 -28.55 15.38
CA HIS A 37 21.73 -28.03 16.61
C HIS A 37 21.63 -26.50 16.69
N ALA A 38 21.96 -25.75 15.62
CA ALA A 38 22.02 -24.29 15.68
C ALA A 38 20.68 -23.64 16.07
N TYR A 39 19.57 -24.19 15.59
CA TYR A 39 18.23 -23.73 15.96
C TYR A 39 17.92 -23.98 17.44
N GLU A 40 18.25 -25.18 17.95
CA GLU A 40 18.12 -25.49 19.38
C GLU A 40 18.96 -24.55 20.23
N ILE A 41 20.21 -24.30 19.86
CA ILE A 41 21.10 -23.37 20.58
C ILE A 41 20.45 -21.99 20.70
N ALA A 42 19.93 -21.44 19.59
CA ALA A 42 19.28 -20.12 19.60
C ALA A 42 17.96 -20.12 20.42
N CYS A 43 17.12 -21.13 20.26
CA CYS A 43 15.86 -21.23 21.01
C CYS A 43 16.08 -21.38 22.51
N ARG A 44 17.08 -22.16 22.93
CA ARG A 44 17.42 -22.34 24.35
C ARG A 44 17.87 -21.03 25.00
N ASP A 45 18.66 -20.24 24.28
CA ASP A 45 19.09 -18.91 24.74
C ASP A 45 17.90 -17.94 24.87
N ASN A 46 17.04 -17.88 23.85
CA ASN A 46 15.83 -17.06 23.88
C ASN A 46 14.86 -17.47 25.00
N LEU A 47 14.66 -18.77 25.21
CA LEU A 47 13.82 -19.28 26.30
C LEU A 47 14.41 -18.90 27.65
N LEU A 48 15.72 -19.01 27.84
CA LEU A 48 16.38 -18.65 29.10
C LEU A 48 16.25 -17.15 29.40
N MET A 49 16.37 -16.30 28.39
CA MET A 49 16.20 -14.84 28.51
C MET A 49 14.82 -14.46 29.07
N LEU A 50 13.77 -15.23 28.75
CA LEU A 50 12.41 -14.98 29.26
C LEU A 50 12.27 -15.20 30.78
N PHE A 51 13.24 -15.87 31.42
CA PHE A 51 13.26 -16.13 32.86
C PHE A 51 14.31 -15.29 33.61
N GLU A 52 15.00 -14.36 32.92
CA GLU A 52 15.92 -13.41 33.59
C GLU A 52 15.19 -12.39 34.46
N ASP A 53 13.97 -12.02 34.05
CA ASP A 53 13.07 -11.12 34.76
C ASP A 53 11.82 -11.87 35.27
N GLU A 54 11.02 -11.20 36.11
CA GLU A 54 9.76 -11.76 36.63
C GLU A 54 8.82 -12.19 35.48
N THR A 55 8.35 -13.43 35.55
CA THR A 55 7.48 -13.98 34.52
C THR A 55 6.00 -13.71 34.83
N SER A 56 5.15 -13.83 33.81
CA SER A 56 3.69 -13.83 33.99
C SER A 56 3.14 -15.18 34.49
N LEU A 57 3.99 -16.16 34.80
CA LEU A 57 3.59 -17.48 35.25
C LEU A 57 3.06 -17.45 36.69
N SER A 58 2.07 -18.30 36.93
CA SER A 58 1.58 -18.57 38.28
C SER A 58 2.53 -19.48 39.07
N GLU A 59 2.47 -19.43 40.40
CA GLU A 59 3.23 -20.33 41.29
C GLU A 59 3.00 -21.82 40.96
N GLN A 60 1.79 -22.19 40.54
CA GLN A 60 1.47 -23.56 40.14
C GLN A 60 2.20 -23.96 38.85
N GLN A 61 2.27 -23.07 37.86
CA GLN A 61 3.00 -23.34 36.62
C GLN A 61 4.51 -23.45 36.89
N LEU A 62 5.06 -22.54 37.72
CA LEU A 62 6.47 -22.58 38.11
C LEU A 62 6.82 -23.83 38.90
N ALA A 63 5.92 -24.30 39.79
CA ALA A 63 6.11 -25.55 40.52
C ALA A 63 6.21 -26.74 39.56
N VAL A 64 5.30 -26.85 38.59
CA VAL A 64 5.33 -27.91 37.56
C VAL A 64 6.61 -27.84 36.72
N LEU A 65 7.02 -26.65 36.27
CA LEU A 65 8.26 -26.51 35.50
C LEU A 65 9.50 -26.92 36.31
N ASN A 66 9.50 -26.65 37.62
CA ASN A 66 10.58 -27.05 38.52
C ASN A 66 10.68 -28.56 38.76
N GLU A 67 9.62 -29.34 38.49
CA GLU A 67 9.62 -30.81 38.60
C GLU A 67 10.43 -31.47 37.49
N PHE A 68 10.60 -30.82 36.33
CA PHE A 68 11.41 -31.36 35.25
C PHE A 68 12.88 -31.46 35.63
N GLU A 69 13.53 -32.57 35.28
CA GLU A 69 14.98 -32.74 35.44
C GLU A 69 15.74 -31.78 34.51
N ARG A 70 15.28 -31.68 33.26
CA ARG A 70 15.83 -30.80 32.21
C ARG A 70 14.74 -29.84 31.69
N PRO A 71 14.37 -28.82 32.48
CA PRO A 71 13.27 -27.92 32.14
C PRO A 71 13.48 -27.20 30.81
N LEU A 72 14.69 -26.78 30.47
CA LEU A 72 14.95 -26.01 29.24
C LEU A 72 14.82 -26.89 27.99
N SER A 73 15.35 -28.12 28.03
CA SER A 73 15.16 -29.12 26.97
C SER A 73 13.69 -29.50 26.78
N GLN A 74 12.94 -29.61 27.89
CA GLN A 74 11.51 -29.91 27.83
C GLN A 74 10.72 -28.77 27.18
N LEU A 75 11.00 -27.52 27.55
CA LEU A 75 10.39 -26.34 26.93
C LEU A 75 10.72 -26.22 25.45
N TYR A 76 11.98 -26.48 25.06
CA TYR A 76 12.38 -26.49 23.65
C TYR A 76 11.66 -27.57 22.83
N THR A 77 11.55 -28.79 23.36
CA THR A 77 10.85 -29.89 22.67
C THR A 77 9.37 -29.60 22.50
N ASP A 78 8.75 -29.02 23.54
CA ASP A 78 7.36 -28.61 23.54
C ASP A 78 7.13 -27.46 22.53
N TRP A 79 8.04 -26.49 22.46
CA TRP A 79 8.07 -25.44 21.43
C TRP A 79 8.13 -26.03 20.01
N LEU A 80 9.09 -26.91 19.75
CA LEU A 80 9.28 -27.52 18.42
C LEU A 80 8.04 -28.27 17.93
N SER A 81 7.24 -28.83 18.84
CA SER A 81 5.99 -29.51 18.49
C SER A 81 4.84 -28.57 18.11
N ARG A 82 4.92 -27.29 18.52
CA ARG A 82 3.91 -26.25 18.27
C ARG A 82 4.36 -25.18 17.29
N ASP A 83 5.62 -25.19 16.89
CA ASP A 83 6.23 -24.18 16.03
C ASP A 83 5.79 -24.31 14.55
N THR A 84 4.50 -24.10 14.32
CA THR A 84 3.95 -23.80 13.01
C THR A 84 3.97 -22.30 12.73
N ASP A 85 3.95 -21.50 13.79
CA ASP A 85 3.73 -20.05 13.72
C ASP A 85 4.97 -19.30 13.20
N GLU A 86 6.22 -19.73 13.50
CA GLU A 86 7.43 -19.10 12.94
C GLU A 86 7.50 -19.28 11.42
N MET A 87 7.15 -20.48 10.93
CA MET A 87 7.11 -20.76 9.51
C MET A 87 6.01 -19.97 8.78
N ASP A 88 4.88 -19.72 9.45
CA ASP A 88 3.83 -18.85 8.92
C ASP A 88 4.27 -17.38 8.92
N ALA A 89 4.98 -16.93 9.96
CA ALA A 89 5.60 -15.60 9.97
C ALA A 89 6.62 -15.41 8.84
N PHE A 90 7.42 -16.43 8.51
CA PHE A 90 8.30 -16.40 7.35
C PHE A 90 7.53 -16.36 6.03
N ARG A 91 6.47 -17.15 5.89
CA ARG A 91 5.60 -17.12 4.70
C ARG A 91 4.97 -15.73 4.52
N ASP A 92 4.47 -15.13 5.59
CA ASP A 92 3.90 -13.80 5.59
C ASP A 92 4.94 -12.73 5.25
N SER A 93 6.16 -12.85 5.78
CA SER A 93 7.27 -11.95 5.48
C SER A 93 7.66 -11.98 3.99
N ILE A 94 7.72 -13.19 3.40
CA ILE A 94 7.96 -13.35 1.96
C ILE A 94 6.85 -12.71 1.13
N ALA A 95 5.58 -12.97 1.49
CA ALA A 95 4.43 -12.37 0.81
C ALA A 95 4.46 -10.84 0.91
N CYS A 96 4.71 -10.28 2.10
CA CYS A 96 4.82 -8.84 2.31
C CYS A 96 5.96 -8.22 1.49
N CYS A 97 7.13 -8.87 1.42
CA CYS A 97 8.25 -8.42 0.61
C CYS A 97 7.88 -8.36 -0.89
N ALA A 98 7.22 -9.41 -1.39
CA ALA A 98 6.75 -9.45 -2.77
C ALA A 98 5.71 -8.34 -3.05
N ASP A 99 4.74 -8.19 -2.16
CA ASP A 99 3.70 -7.16 -2.23
C ASP A 99 4.29 -5.75 -2.23
N ASP A 100 5.29 -5.46 -1.40
CA ASP A 100 5.94 -4.15 -1.36
C ASP A 100 6.72 -3.84 -2.64
N ILE A 101 7.36 -4.84 -3.24
CA ILE A 101 8.02 -4.69 -4.54
C ILE A 101 6.97 -4.45 -5.64
N LEU A 102 5.87 -5.22 -5.65
CA LEU A 102 4.78 -5.04 -6.62
C LEU A 102 4.18 -3.65 -6.50
N ARG A 103 3.83 -3.22 -5.29
CA ARG A 103 3.30 -1.89 -4.98
C ARG A 103 4.20 -0.78 -5.51
N LYS A 104 5.50 -0.82 -5.20
CA LYS A 104 6.47 0.17 -5.71
C LYS A 104 6.53 0.21 -7.23
N ARG A 105 6.52 -0.95 -7.90
CA ARG A 105 6.56 -1.03 -9.36
C ARG A 105 5.32 -0.42 -10.00
N VAL A 106 4.13 -0.72 -9.47
CA VAL A 106 2.88 -0.16 -10.02
C VAL A 106 2.74 1.32 -9.70
N GLU A 107 3.16 1.78 -8.51
CA GLU A 107 3.18 3.22 -8.19
C GLU A 107 4.06 3.99 -9.18
N GLU A 108 5.25 3.49 -9.50
CA GLU A 108 6.12 4.09 -10.52
C GLU A 108 5.44 4.09 -11.90
N LYS A 109 4.83 2.96 -12.29
CA LYS A 109 4.06 2.85 -13.53
C LYS A 109 3.02 3.97 -13.62
N TYR A 110 2.17 4.16 -12.60
CA TYR A 110 1.11 5.18 -12.63
C TYR A 110 1.60 6.63 -12.47
N ARG A 111 2.89 6.88 -12.22
CA ARG A 111 3.44 8.25 -12.34
C ARG A 111 3.45 8.72 -13.78
N ASP A 112 3.61 7.81 -14.73
CA ASP A 112 3.52 8.13 -16.15
C ASP A 112 2.10 8.64 -16.51
N PRO A 113 1.96 9.90 -16.98
CA PRO A 113 0.66 10.49 -17.31
C PRO A 113 -0.03 9.79 -18.49
N ALA A 114 0.67 8.97 -19.26
CA ALA A 114 0.07 8.16 -20.32
C ALA A 114 -0.67 6.93 -19.78
N GLN A 115 -0.46 6.54 -18.51
CA GLN A 115 -1.16 5.39 -17.95
C GLN A 115 -2.67 5.66 -17.80
N PRO A 116 -3.52 4.76 -18.32
CA PRO A 116 -4.96 4.90 -18.20
C PRO A 116 -5.41 4.72 -16.75
N ILE A 117 -6.62 5.17 -16.45
CA ILE A 117 -7.27 4.87 -15.16
C ILE A 117 -7.65 3.37 -15.16
N TYR A 118 -7.32 2.68 -14.07
CA TYR A 118 -7.72 1.30 -13.85
C TYR A 118 -9.25 1.18 -13.83
N PRO A 119 -9.86 0.35 -14.71
CA PRO A 119 -11.28 0.49 -15.03
C PRO A 119 -12.22 -0.35 -14.16
N ASN A 120 -11.69 -1.33 -13.40
CA ASN A 120 -12.50 -2.29 -12.66
C ASN A 120 -12.64 -1.93 -11.18
N THR A 121 -13.58 -2.58 -10.51
CA THR A 121 -13.80 -2.42 -9.07
C THR A 121 -12.65 -3.03 -8.24
N ARG A 122 -12.55 -2.63 -6.96
CA ARG A 122 -11.59 -3.22 -6.01
C ARG A 122 -11.78 -4.75 -5.88
N SER A 123 -13.02 -5.21 -5.86
CA SER A 123 -13.33 -6.64 -5.70
C SER A 123 -12.83 -7.45 -6.91
N GLU A 124 -13.03 -6.95 -8.12
CA GLU A 124 -12.50 -7.59 -9.34
C GLU A 124 -10.97 -7.57 -9.37
N ALA A 125 -10.35 -6.46 -8.95
CA ALA A 125 -8.90 -6.35 -8.85
C ALA A 125 -8.32 -7.37 -7.85
N MET A 126 -8.98 -7.58 -6.70
CA MET A 126 -8.59 -8.61 -5.74
C MET A 126 -8.67 -10.02 -6.34
N VAL A 127 -9.77 -10.35 -7.03
CA VAL A 127 -9.95 -11.66 -7.68
C VAL A 127 -8.88 -11.92 -8.74
N ARG A 128 -8.40 -10.88 -9.42
CA ARG A 128 -7.35 -10.97 -10.46
C ARG A 128 -5.92 -10.86 -9.92
N GLY A 129 -5.72 -10.60 -8.63
CA GLY A 129 -4.39 -10.29 -8.07
C GLY A 129 -3.84 -8.94 -8.53
N GLU A 130 -4.69 -8.03 -9.01
CA GLU A 130 -4.36 -6.70 -9.52
C GLU A 130 -4.65 -5.59 -8.48
N VAL A 131 -4.73 -5.94 -7.19
CA VAL A 131 -5.13 -4.99 -6.14
C VAL A 131 -4.20 -3.78 -6.08
N PHE A 132 -2.89 -3.98 -6.27
CA PHE A 132 -1.93 -2.88 -6.29
C PHE A 132 -2.08 -1.98 -7.51
N GLU A 133 -2.44 -2.51 -8.68
CA GLU A 133 -2.75 -1.72 -9.88
C GLU A 133 -3.95 -0.81 -9.61
N TRP A 134 -5.01 -1.37 -9.01
CA TRP A 134 -6.19 -0.60 -8.61
C TRP A 134 -5.84 0.49 -7.58
N MET A 135 -5.05 0.16 -6.55
CA MET A 135 -4.62 1.11 -5.52
C MET A 135 -3.81 2.26 -6.11
N ALA A 136 -2.78 1.96 -6.91
CA ALA A 136 -1.92 2.99 -7.50
C ALA A 136 -2.68 3.90 -8.47
N SER A 137 -3.57 3.34 -9.30
CA SER A 137 -4.45 4.15 -10.15
C SER A 137 -5.36 5.07 -9.34
N ARG A 138 -5.99 4.53 -8.29
CA ARG A 138 -6.88 5.27 -7.39
C ARG A 138 -6.14 6.41 -6.71
N ASP A 139 -5.01 6.14 -6.08
CA ASP A 139 -4.26 7.13 -5.31
C ASP A 139 -3.71 8.24 -6.20
N ARG A 140 -3.24 7.90 -7.41
CA ARG A 140 -2.82 8.89 -8.40
C ARG A 140 -3.99 9.74 -8.89
N THR A 141 -5.20 9.17 -9.01
CA THR A 141 -6.41 9.93 -9.37
C THR A 141 -6.87 10.84 -8.23
N LEU A 142 -6.77 10.40 -6.98
CA LEU A 142 -7.03 11.24 -5.80
C LEU A 142 -6.03 12.39 -5.70
N THR A 143 -4.74 12.12 -5.97
CA THR A 143 -3.71 13.16 -5.99
C THR A 143 -3.96 14.20 -7.10
N CYS A 144 -4.39 13.73 -8.28
CA CYS A 144 -4.84 14.59 -9.37
C CYS A 144 -6.00 15.49 -8.95
N ALA A 145 -7.02 14.92 -8.28
CA ALA A 145 -8.17 15.66 -7.76
C ALA A 145 -7.75 16.70 -6.71
N GLY A 146 -6.96 16.31 -5.71
CA GLY A 146 -6.49 17.22 -4.66
C GLY A 146 -5.64 18.38 -5.18
N THR A 147 -4.85 18.15 -6.25
CA THR A 147 -4.10 19.25 -6.91
C THR A 147 -5.04 20.25 -7.57
N PHE A 148 -6.06 19.77 -8.27
CA PHE A 148 -7.08 20.64 -8.86
C PHE A 148 -7.84 21.40 -7.79
N GLU A 149 -8.29 20.70 -6.75
CA GLU A 149 -9.06 21.26 -5.67
C GLU A 149 -8.35 22.44 -4.99
N LYS A 150 -7.07 22.25 -4.70
CA LYS A 150 -6.23 23.25 -4.04
C LYS A 150 -5.99 24.50 -4.89
N ASP A 151 -5.68 24.34 -6.17
CA ASP A 151 -5.05 25.42 -6.95
C ASP A 151 -5.97 26.02 -8.04
N ALA A 152 -6.98 25.28 -8.53
CA ALA A 152 -7.74 25.68 -9.71
C ALA A 152 -8.60 26.95 -9.51
N THR A 153 -9.19 27.13 -8.32
CA THR A 153 -10.00 28.33 -8.02
C THR A 153 -9.15 29.60 -8.07
N ASN A 154 -7.95 29.57 -7.49
CA ASN A 154 -7.04 30.71 -7.51
C ASN A 154 -6.55 30.99 -8.92
N ALA A 155 -6.15 29.95 -9.66
CA ALA A 155 -5.76 30.08 -11.06
C ALA A 155 -6.90 30.66 -11.93
N TYR A 156 -8.15 30.30 -11.65
CA TYR A 156 -9.32 30.86 -12.33
C TYR A 156 -9.51 32.35 -12.04
N ASN A 157 -9.49 32.74 -10.76
CA ASN A 157 -9.66 34.12 -10.34
C ASN A 157 -8.54 35.03 -10.88
N ASP A 158 -7.32 34.51 -10.98
CA ASP A 158 -6.15 35.20 -11.53
C ASP A 158 -6.12 35.27 -13.06
N GLY A 159 -7.06 34.62 -13.77
CA GLY A 159 -7.00 34.49 -15.23
C GLY A 159 -5.88 33.57 -15.75
N LYS A 160 -5.31 32.73 -14.88
CA LYS A 160 -4.20 31.80 -15.16
C LYS A 160 -4.64 30.35 -15.33
N LEU A 161 -5.95 30.07 -15.32
CA LEU A 161 -6.49 28.72 -15.49
C LEU A 161 -5.90 27.97 -16.71
N PRO A 162 -5.70 28.58 -17.89
CA PRO A 162 -5.05 27.90 -19.01
C PRO A 162 -3.65 27.34 -18.75
N ALA A 163 -2.82 28.11 -18.02
CA ALA A 163 -1.47 27.69 -17.69
C ALA A 163 -1.50 26.55 -16.67
N PHE A 164 -2.33 26.69 -15.64
CA PHE A 164 -2.55 25.66 -14.64
C PHE A 164 -3.01 24.33 -15.27
N LEU A 165 -4.02 24.36 -16.16
CA LEU A 165 -4.52 23.14 -16.79
C LEU A 165 -3.47 22.45 -17.67
N LYS A 166 -2.60 23.22 -18.32
CA LYS A 166 -1.49 22.68 -19.10
C LYS A 166 -0.51 21.91 -18.21
N GLU A 167 -0.13 22.48 -17.08
CA GLU A 167 0.78 21.83 -16.12
C GLU A 167 0.11 20.61 -15.45
N TRP A 168 -1.15 20.76 -15.04
CA TRP A 168 -1.93 19.70 -14.42
C TRP A 168 -2.11 18.49 -15.34
N THR A 169 -2.45 18.72 -16.61
CA THR A 169 -2.57 17.62 -17.60
C THR A 169 -1.22 17.02 -18.00
N ALA A 170 -0.14 17.81 -18.01
CA ALA A 170 1.21 17.28 -18.20
C ALA A 170 1.63 16.38 -17.03
N ALA A 171 1.22 16.70 -15.80
CA ALA A 171 1.53 15.91 -14.62
C ALA A 171 0.71 14.62 -14.52
N TYR A 172 -0.59 14.64 -14.80
CA TYR A 172 -1.50 13.52 -14.48
C TYR A 172 -2.12 12.83 -15.70
N GLY A 173 -1.94 13.38 -16.90
CA GLY A 173 -2.59 12.91 -18.10
C GLY A 173 -3.97 13.55 -18.29
N LYS A 174 -4.27 13.95 -19.54
CA LYS A 174 -5.49 14.66 -19.90
C LYS A 174 -6.77 13.88 -19.53
N ASP A 175 -6.81 12.59 -19.82
CA ASP A 175 -8.00 11.77 -19.55
C ASP A 175 -8.29 11.65 -18.05
N ARG A 176 -7.25 11.53 -17.21
CA ARG A 176 -7.41 11.47 -15.75
C ARG A 176 -7.90 12.79 -15.17
N CYS A 177 -7.33 13.89 -15.64
CA CYS A 177 -7.78 15.24 -15.33
C CYS A 177 -9.26 15.44 -15.70
N MET A 178 -9.65 15.08 -16.93
CA MET A 178 -11.04 15.18 -17.37
C MET A 178 -11.96 14.22 -16.61
N PHE A 179 -11.49 13.05 -16.21
CA PHE A 179 -12.26 12.11 -15.39
C PHE A 179 -12.61 12.67 -14.01
N VAL A 180 -11.68 13.33 -13.31
CA VAL A 180 -11.94 14.03 -12.04
C VAL A 180 -13.06 15.07 -12.20
N LEU A 181 -12.98 15.89 -13.25
CA LEU A 181 -14.01 16.88 -13.56
C LEU A 181 -15.35 16.21 -13.88
N ALA A 182 -15.34 15.10 -14.64
CA ALA A 182 -16.54 14.35 -14.97
C ALA A 182 -17.20 13.74 -13.73
N CYS A 183 -16.41 13.24 -12.76
CA CYS A 183 -16.93 12.75 -11.47
C CYS A 183 -17.60 13.87 -10.68
N THR A 184 -16.98 15.05 -10.66
CA THR A 184 -17.53 16.24 -10.00
C THR A 184 -18.84 16.70 -10.64
N MET A 185 -18.90 16.70 -11.98
CA MET A 185 -20.12 17.05 -12.71
C MET A 185 -21.23 16.01 -12.50
N ALA A 186 -20.90 14.72 -12.38
CA ALA A 186 -21.85 13.65 -12.12
C ALA A 186 -22.51 13.75 -10.74
N GLN A 187 -21.86 14.35 -9.75
CA GLN A 187 -22.49 14.66 -8.45
C GLN A 187 -23.46 15.85 -8.52
N ARG A 188 -23.36 16.67 -9.56
CA ARG A 188 -24.02 17.98 -9.67
C ARG A 188 -24.87 18.07 -10.93
N THR A 189 -25.61 17.00 -11.26
CA THR A 189 -26.37 16.87 -12.52
C THR A 189 -27.42 17.96 -12.72
N GLY A 190 -27.99 18.50 -11.64
CA GLY A 190 -28.96 19.60 -11.67
C GLY A 190 -28.36 21.00 -11.80
N ASP A 191 -27.03 21.14 -11.81
CA ASP A 191 -26.39 22.45 -11.86
C ASP A 191 -26.39 23.02 -13.30
N GLU A 192 -27.11 24.12 -13.47
CA GLU A 192 -27.28 24.82 -14.75
C GLU A 192 -26.00 25.56 -15.21
N ARG A 193 -25.00 25.70 -14.34
CA ARG A 193 -23.70 26.31 -14.68
C ARG A 193 -22.80 25.40 -15.52
N PHE A 194 -23.20 24.14 -15.74
CA PHE A 194 -22.53 23.24 -16.70
C PHE A 194 -23.14 23.35 -18.08
N TYR A 195 -22.38 23.90 -19.02
CA TYR A 195 -22.84 24.11 -20.39
C TYR A 195 -22.76 22.83 -21.24
N PRO A 196 -23.49 22.76 -22.37
CA PRO A 196 -23.56 21.55 -23.20
C PRO A 196 -22.19 20.98 -23.62
N PRO A 197 -21.17 21.76 -24.00
CA PRO A 197 -19.86 21.21 -24.37
C PRO A 197 -19.18 20.47 -23.21
N ALA A 198 -19.23 21.03 -22.00
CA ALA A 198 -18.68 20.39 -20.81
C ALA A 198 -19.45 19.10 -20.47
N ARG A 199 -20.78 19.11 -20.54
CA ARG A 199 -21.60 17.92 -20.29
C ARG A 199 -21.32 16.80 -21.29
N GLN A 200 -21.15 17.14 -22.57
CA GLN A 200 -20.80 16.16 -23.60
C GLN A 200 -19.42 15.55 -23.34
N ALA A 201 -18.44 16.36 -22.94
CA ALA A 201 -17.10 15.88 -22.60
C ALA A 201 -17.12 14.97 -21.37
N ALA A 202 -17.84 15.36 -20.31
CA ALA A 202 -18.02 14.54 -19.11
C ALA A 202 -18.67 13.18 -19.43
N GLY A 203 -19.68 13.18 -20.32
CA GLY A 203 -20.42 11.99 -20.72
C GLY A 203 -19.56 10.87 -21.33
N ARG A 204 -18.36 11.19 -21.86
CA ARG A 204 -17.41 10.18 -22.37
C ARG A 204 -16.92 9.22 -21.29
N PHE A 205 -16.95 9.65 -20.03
CA PHE A 205 -16.49 8.86 -18.89
C PHE A 205 -17.61 8.07 -18.21
N ALA A 206 -18.88 8.21 -18.64
CA ALA A 206 -20.01 7.56 -17.98
C ALA A 206 -19.90 6.02 -17.97
N ALA A 207 -19.39 5.43 -19.06
CA ALA A 207 -19.16 3.99 -19.14
C ALA A 207 -18.09 3.53 -18.14
N LEU A 208 -16.99 4.28 -18.03
CA LEU A 208 -15.92 4.01 -17.06
C LEU A 208 -16.42 4.16 -15.62
N GLN A 209 -17.15 5.23 -15.30
CA GLN A 209 -17.74 5.42 -13.97
C GLN A 209 -18.67 4.26 -13.60
N LYS A 210 -19.49 3.79 -14.54
CA LYS A 210 -20.35 2.62 -14.35
C LYS A 210 -19.53 1.35 -14.13
N GLN A 211 -18.47 1.13 -14.89
CA GLN A 211 -17.60 -0.04 -14.75
C GLN A 211 -16.89 -0.07 -13.40
N MET A 212 -16.54 1.10 -12.85
CA MET A 212 -15.97 1.25 -11.50
C MET A 212 -17.00 1.06 -10.37
N GLY A 213 -18.22 0.61 -10.68
CA GLY A 213 -19.29 0.38 -9.71
C GLY A 213 -20.08 1.63 -9.34
N GLY A 214 -19.90 2.75 -10.04
CA GLY A 214 -20.66 3.99 -9.83
C GLY A 214 -20.24 4.83 -8.61
N HIS A 215 -19.37 4.31 -7.74
CA HIS A 215 -18.84 5.00 -6.57
C HIS A 215 -17.60 5.85 -6.90
N THR A 216 -17.72 6.70 -7.93
CA THR A 216 -16.64 7.60 -8.36
C THR A 216 -16.71 8.98 -7.70
N ASP A 217 -17.63 9.15 -6.76
CA ASP A 217 -17.82 10.34 -5.92
C ASP A 217 -16.57 10.70 -5.12
N VAL A 218 -15.76 9.69 -4.76
CA VAL A 218 -14.48 9.87 -4.07
C VAL A 218 -13.45 10.70 -4.87
N TYR A 219 -13.64 10.84 -6.19
CA TYR A 219 -12.76 11.64 -7.06
C TYR A 219 -13.31 13.03 -7.37
N ALA A 220 -14.49 13.38 -6.86
CA ALA A 220 -15.05 14.71 -7.04
C ALA A 220 -14.31 15.76 -6.18
N VAL A 221 -14.32 17.01 -6.64
CA VAL A 221 -13.68 18.14 -5.95
C VAL A 221 -14.71 19.20 -5.55
N ASP A 222 -14.42 19.99 -4.53
CA ASP A 222 -15.32 21.01 -3.99
C ASP A 222 -15.19 22.40 -4.65
N ASN A 223 -14.48 22.54 -5.77
CA ASN A 223 -14.42 23.83 -6.46
C ASN A 223 -15.79 24.25 -7.02
N HIS A 224 -16.00 25.55 -7.17
CA HIS A 224 -17.22 26.12 -7.73
C HIS A 224 -17.50 25.64 -9.17
N SER A 225 -18.77 25.38 -9.50
CA SER A 225 -19.16 24.78 -10.79
C SER A 225 -18.72 25.57 -12.02
N CYS A 226 -18.58 26.91 -11.94
CA CYS A 226 -18.03 27.70 -13.05
C CYS A 226 -16.56 27.35 -13.34
N VAL A 227 -15.75 27.06 -12.33
CA VAL A 227 -14.34 26.66 -12.49
C VAL A 227 -14.26 25.29 -13.16
N ILE A 228 -15.09 24.35 -12.69
CA ILE A 228 -15.20 22.99 -13.25
C ILE A 228 -15.65 23.04 -14.71
N ASN A 229 -16.69 23.82 -15.03
CA ASN A 229 -17.16 24.00 -16.40
C ASN A 229 -16.05 24.57 -17.29
N ALA A 230 -15.43 25.68 -16.87
CA ALA A 230 -14.38 26.34 -17.64
C ALA A 230 -13.19 25.40 -17.92
N ALA A 231 -12.79 24.62 -16.91
CA ALA A 231 -11.73 23.63 -17.06
C ALA A 231 -12.11 22.52 -18.04
N MET A 232 -13.30 21.93 -17.89
CA MET A 232 -13.78 20.87 -18.78
C MET A 232 -13.88 21.34 -20.22
N GLU A 233 -14.47 22.52 -20.48
CA GLU A 233 -14.56 23.08 -21.84
C GLU A 233 -13.19 23.36 -22.44
N GLN A 234 -12.25 23.85 -21.64
CA GLN A 234 -10.90 24.12 -22.11
C GLN A 234 -10.16 22.84 -22.50
N LEU A 235 -10.27 21.78 -21.69
CA LEU A 235 -9.66 20.49 -21.98
C LEU A 235 -10.35 19.75 -23.14
N ALA A 236 -11.67 19.91 -23.28
CA ALA A 236 -12.44 19.29 -24.34
C ALA A 236 -12.17 19.86 -25.74
N LYS A 237 -11.60 21.08 -25.83
CA LYS A 237 -11.23 21.68 -27.10
C LYS A 237 -10.19 20.79 -27.81
N PRO A 238 -10.34 20.55 -29.12
CA PRO A 238 -9.29 19.89 -29.88
C PRO A 238 -8.02 20.74 -29.79
N GLU A 239 -6.88 20.09 -29.58
CA GLU A 239 -5.59 20.77 -29.70
C GLU A 239 -5.53 21.35 -31.12
N ARG A 240 -5.38 22.67 -31.22
CA ARG A 240 -5.20 23.30 -32.52
C ARG A 240 -3.92 22.73 -33.12
N SER A 241 -4.07 21.83 -34.08
CA SER A 241 -2.99 21.28 -34.86
C SER A 241 -2.09 22.43 -35.33
N VAL A 242 -0.78 22.22 -35.21
CA VAL A 242 0.28 23.12 -35.69
C VAL A 242 0.27 23.28 -37.23
N GLU A 243 -0.77 22.78 -37.91
CA GLU A 243 -1.01 22.92 -39.35
C GLU A 243 -1.75 24.23 -39.69
N ARG A 244 -1.07 25.35 -39.44
CA ARG A 244 -1.12 26.52 -40.33
C ARG A 244 0.32 26.91 -40.69
N LYS A 245 1.10 25.94 -41.18
CA LYS A 245 2.28 26.24 -41.98
C LYS A 245 1.97 25.88 -43.43
N ALA A 246 2.14 26.88 -44.31
CA ALA A 246 2.07 26.82 -45.78
C ALA A 246 0.68 26.78 -46.44
N VAL A 247 -0.12 27.86 -46.31
CA VAL A 247 -0.98 28.31 -47.43
C VAL A 247 -0.64 29.77 -47.73
N LYS A 248 0.46 29.95 -48.46
CA LYS A 248 0.98 31.13 -49.19
C LYS A 248 2.35 30.65 -49.69
N LYS A 249 2.73 30.62 -50.95
CA LYS A 249 2.22 31.08 -52.26
C LYS A 249 2.65 29.99 -53.26
N ASP A 250 1.91 29.83 -54.35
CA ASP A 250 2.48 29.73 -55.72
C ASP A 250 1.31 29.45 -56.67
N ALA A 251 0.73 30.53 -57.18
CA ALA A 251 -0.01 30.50 -58.43
C ALA A 251 0.97 30.94 -59.52
N PRO A 252 1.14 30.19 -60.62
CA PRO A 252 1.90 30.67 -61.76
C PRO A 252 0.96 31.53 -62.63
N GLU A 253 1.30 32.81 -62.81
CA GLU A 253 0.77 33.60 -63.92
C GLU A 253 1.50 33.20 -65.21
N ARG A 254 0.72 33.18 -66.29
CA ARG A 254 1.10 32.80 -67.66
C ARG A 254 2.03 33.81 -68.32
#